data_AF-A0A3D1M8C7-F1
#
_entry.id   AF-A0A3D1M8C7-F1
#
_cell.length_a   1.000
_cell.length_b   1.000
_cell.length_c   1.000
_cell.angle_alpha   90.00
_cell.angle_beta   90.00
_cell.angle_gamma   90.00
#
_symmetry.space_group_name_H-M   'P 1'
#
loop_
_entity.id
_entity.type
_entity.pdbx_description
1 polymer ?
#
loop_
_entity_poly.entity_id
_entity_poly.type
_entity_poly.pdbx_seq_one_letter_code
_entity_poly.pdbx_strand_id
1 'polypeptide(L)' 'AVDESALTGESIPVDKGVDDSVSAATMNQSGFIRARAARIGEDTTFSQIIQMVS' A
#
# COMPACT_ATOMS: atom_id res chain seq x y z
N ALA A 1 0.21 8.10 -9.39
CA ALA A 1 0.11 6.64 -9.60
C ALA A 1 0.94 5.85 -8.59
N VAL A 2 0.29 4.89 -7.94
CA VAL A 2 0.87 3.94 -6.97
C VAL A 2 0.69 2.52 -7.49
N ASP A 3 1.76 1.74 -7.45
CA ASP A 3 1.78 0.33 -7.79
C ASP A 3 1.41 -0.51 -6.57
N GLU A 4 0.28 -1.20 -6.65
CA GLU A 4 -0.24 -2.09 -5.61
C GLU A 4 -0.13 -3.58 -6.00
N SER A 5 0.59 -3.89 -7.10
CA SER A 5 0.69 -5.24 -7.67
C SER A 5 1.21 -6.29 -6.69
N ALA A 6 2.14 -5.91 -5.80
CA ALA A 6 2.69 -6.79 -4.77
C ALA A 6 1.62 -7.28 -3.75
N LEU A 7 0.52 -6.55 -3.61
CA LEU A 7 -0.54 -6.83 -2.64
C LEU A 7 -1.83 -7.33 -3.30
N THR A 8 -2.24 -6.69 -4.40
CA THR A 8 -3.52 -7.00 -5.08
C THR A 8 -3.35 -7.94 -6.27
N GLY A 9 -2.13 -8.08 -6.80
CA GLY A 9 -1.86 -8.78 -8.06
C GLY A 9 -2.22 -7.99 -9.31
N GLU A 10 -2.76 -6.77 -9.18
CA GLU A 10 -3.13 -5.94 -10.32
C GLU A 10 -1.90 -5.18 -10.85
N SER A 11 -1.56 -5.41 -12.12
CA SER A 11 -0.35 -4.84 -12.71
C SER A 11 -0.48 -3.36 -13.13
N ILE A 12 -1.70 -2.81 -13.10
CA ILE A 12 -1.95 -1.42 -13.52
C ILE A 12 -1.85 -0.53 -12.27
N PRO A 13 -0.94 0.47 -12.27
CA PRO A 13 -0.86 1.43 -11.17
C PRO A 13 -2.17 2.21 -10.99
N VAL A 14 -2.53 2.46 -9.73
CA VAL A 14 -3.75 3.17 -9.35
C VAL A 14 -3.41 4.61 -8.98
N ASP A 15 -4.18 5.57 -9.48
CA ASP A 15 -4.03 6.97 -9.05
C ASP A 15 -4.62 7.17 -7.65
N LYS A 16 -3.92 7.97 -6.85
CA LYS A 16 -4.29 8.27 -5.47
C LYS A 16 -4.48 9.77 -5.32
N GLY A 17 -5.62 10.16 -4.77
CA GLY A 17 -5.97 11.52 -4.41
C GLY A 17 -5.90 11.78 -2.91
N VAL A 18 -6.42 12.93 -2.51
CA VAL A 18 -6.64 13.26 -1.10
C VAL A 18 -7.72 12.31 -0.56
N ASP A 19 -7.58 11.92 0.70
CA ASP A 19 -8.45 10.98 1.43
C ASP A 19 -8.41 9.51 0.96
N ASP A 20 -7.70 9.19 -0.13
CA ASP A 20 -7.45 7.80 -0.51
C ASP A 20 -6.47 7.11 0.43
N SER A 21 -6.75 5.84 0.73
CA SER A 21 -5.83 5.00 1.49
C SER A 21 -4.68 4.49 0.63
N VAL A 22 -3.50 4.42 1.24
CA VAL A 22 -2.32 3.76 0.69
C VAL A 22 -1.94 2.55 1.55
N SER A 23 -1.54 1.47 0.90
CA SER A 23 -1.16 0.23 1.59
C SER A 23 0.35 0.13 1.79
N ALA A 24 0.77 -0.54 2.87
CA ALA A 24 2.17 -0.92 3.04
C ALA A 24 2.61 -1.87 1.91
N ALA A 25 3.92 -1.90 1.62
CA ALA A 25 4.52 -2.68 0.53
C ALA A 25 4.06 -2.29 -0.89
N THR A 26 3.52 -1.08 -1.08
CA THR A 26 3.22 -0.50 -2.40
C THR A 26 4.34 0.44 -2.84
N MET A 27 4.42 0.74 -4.14
CA MET A 27 5.44 1.63 -4.70
C MET A 27 4.82 2.88 -5.31
N ASN A 28 5.19 4.06 -4.81
CA ASN A 28 4.85 5.32 -5.46
C ASN A 28 5.73 5.52 -6.71
N GLN A 29 5.14 5.44 -7.90
CA GLN A 29 5.89 5.53 -9.16
C GLN A 29 6.01 6.98 -9.67
N SER A 30 5.13 7.89 -9.25
CA SER A 30 5.10 9.25 -9.78
C SER A 30 4.56 10.25 -8.76
N GLY A 31 5.19 11.42 -8.70
CA GLY A 31 4.82 12.50 -7.80
C GLY A 31 5.26 12.25 -6.36
N PHE A 32 4.65 12.97 -5.43
CA PHE A 32 4.94 12.91 -4.01
C PHE A 32 3.65 12.70 -3.22
N ILE A 33 3.68 11.79 -2.24
CA ILE A 33 2.54 11.47 -1.39
C ILE A 33 2.92 11.78 0.05
N ARG A 34 2.12 12.62 0.70
CA ARG A 34 2.14 12.79 2.16
C ARG A 34 0.95 12.05 2.74
N ALA A 35 1.21 10.93 3.39
CA ALA A 35 0.19 10.13 4.06
C ALA A 35 0.27 10.30 5.58
N ARG A 36 -0.87 10.14 6.25
CA ARG A 36 -0.94 9.93 7.70
C ARG A 36 -0.91 8.42 7.93
N ALA A 37 -0.01 7.95 8.81
CA ALA A 37 0.00 6.56 9.22
C ALA A 37 -1.29 6.23 9.99
N ALA A 38 -2.16 5.41 9.39
CA ALA A 38 -3.37 4.90 10.04
C ALA A 38 -3.10 3.59 10.82
N ARG A 39 -2.16 2.77 10.34
CA ARG A 39 -1.69 1.52 10.96
C ARG A 39 -0.18 1.40 10.74
N ILE A 40 0.54 0.86 11.72
CA ILE A 40 2.00 0.72 11.71
C ILE A 40 2.42 -0.67 12.18
N GLY A 41 3.60 -1.13 11.76
CA GLY A 41 4.17 -2.41 12.22
C GLY A 41 3.24 -3.59 11.98
N GLU A 42 3.04 -4.39 13.03
CA GLU A 42 2.22 -5.61 13.02
C GLU A 42 0.74 -5.37 12.70
N ASP A 43 0.23 -4.16 12.92
CA ASP A 43 -1.17 -3.81 12.63
C ASP A 43 -1.45 -3.63 11.13
N THR A 44 -0.41 -3.61 10.30
CA THR A 44 -0.58 -3.43 8.85
C THR A 44 -1.18 -4.68 8.20
N THR A 45 -1.99 -4.49 7.16
CA THR A 45 -2.51 -5.61 6.36
C THR A 45 -1.36 -6.45 5.78
N PHE A 46 -0.25 -5.82 5.42
CA PHE A 46 0.93 -6.52 4.92
C PHE A 46 1.54 -7.47 5.99
N SER A 47 1.65 -7.02 7.24
CA SER A 47 2.11 -7.89 8.34
C SER A 47 1.17 -9.07 8.58
N GLN A 48 -0.14 -8.88 8.49
CA GLN A 48 -1.11 -9.98 8.61
C GLN A 48 -0.93 -11.02 7.49
N ILE A 49 -0.63 -10.59 6.27
CA ILE A 49 -0.33 -11.50 5.16
C ILE A 49 0.93 -12.33 5.44
N ILE A 50 1.99 -11.70 5.94
CA ILE A 50 3.23 -12.41 6.33
C ILE A 50 2.93 -13.49 7.37
N GLN A 51 2.10 -13.19 8.37
CA GLN A 51 1.71 -14.14 9.42
C GLN A 51 0.86 -15.32 8.93
N MET A 52 0.05 -15.14 7.89
CA MET A 52 -0.78 -16.23 7.34
C MET A 52 0.01 -17.20 6.45
N VAL A 53 1.12 -16.74 5.87
CA VAL A 53 1.96 -17.55 4.97
C VAL A 53 3.08 -18.27 5.73
N SER A 54 3.53 -17.72 6.85
CA SER A 54 4.55 -18.33 7.73
C SER A 54 3.96 -19.41 8.62
#